data_AF-A0A4R6K4N5-F1
#
_entry.id   AF-A0A4R6K4N5-F1
#
_cell.length_a   1.000
_cell.length_b   1.000
_cell.length_c   1.000
_cell.angle_alpha   90.00
_cell.angle_beta   90.00
_cell.angle_gamma   90.00
#
_symmetry.space_group_name_H-M   'P 1'
#
loop_
_entity.id
_entity.type
_entity.pdbx_description
1 polymer ?
#
loop_
_entity_poly.entity_id
_entity_poly.type
_entity_poly.pdbx_seq_one_letter_code
_entity_poly.pdbx_strand_id
1 'polypeptide(L)'
;MRTHARRAGINPQLLMAILYNESYKPHDPDLERSWAKIDSDPAFGIANMHRPAFDDTKRGRAFAVRKWEELPDDPELAIEAAAWHLHDLAKRLPSSRKSRLSKDELLALGYNAGGGNMRAFARGTNPGRQAQSYLDRLHENWDKSAKAIR
;
A
#
# COMPACT_ATOMS: atom_id res chain seq x y z
N MET A 1 -11.97 7.19 -1.20
CA MET A 1 -10.65 7.51 -0.57
C MET A 1 -10.68 7.97 0.91
N ARG A 2 -11.00 9.24 1.27
CA ARG A 2 -10.84 9.75 2.67
C ARG A 2 -11.64 8.95 3.69
N THR A 3 -12.83 8.49 3.28
CA THR A 3 -13.70 7.62 4.08
C THR A 3 -13.03 6.31 4.44
N HIS A 4 -12.37 5.65 3.48
CA HIS A 4 -11.64 4.39 3.70
C HIS A 4 -10.44 4.58 4.60
N ALA A 5 -9.62 5.62 4.36
CA ALA A 5 -8.49 5.96 5.22
C ALA A 5 -8.94 6.21 6.66
N ARG A 6 -10.03 6.96 6.86
CA ARG A 6 -10.60 7.21 8.19
C ARG A 6 -11.10 5.94 8.86
N ARG A 7 -11.85 5.09 8.15
CA ARG A 7 -12.36 3.80 8.66
C ARG A 7 -11.22 2.88 9.10
N ALA A 8 -10.14 2.86 8.33
CA ALA A 8 -8.94 2.10 8.65
C ALA A 8 -8.00 2.81 9.65
N GLY A 9 -8.28 4.06 10.05
CA GLY A 9 -7.44 4.80 10.99
C GLY A 9 -6.05 5.16 10.45
N ILE A 10 -5.94 5.41 9.15
CA ILE A 10 -4.68 5.72 8.45
C ILE A 10 -4.69 7.18 7.99
N ASN A 11 -3.50 7.78 7.89
CA ASN A 11 -3.34 9.09 7.26
C ASN A 11 -3.82 9.02 5.79
N PRO A 12 -4.86 9.77 5.39
CA PRO A 12 -5.29 9.78 4.00
C PRO A 12 -4.17 10.27 3.07
N GLN A 13 -3.35 11.24 3.48
CA GLN A 13 -2.26 11.72 2.62
C GLN A 13 -1.26 10.62 2.29
N LEU A 14 -0.90 9.78 3.28
CA LEU A 14 -0.07 8.60 3.07
C LEU A 14 -0.71 7.64 2.06
N LEU A 15 -1.99 7.33 2.22
CA LEU A 15 -2.69 6.43 1.30
C LEU A 15 -2.66 6.98 -0.14
N MET A 16 -2.91 8.28 -0.34
CA MET A 16 -2.82 8.89 -1.67
C MET A 16 -1.39 8.87 -2.23
N ALA A 17 -0.38 9.12 -1.39
CA ALA A 17 1.02 9.09 -1.82
C ALA A 17 1.45 7.70 -2.27
N ILE A 18 0.98 6.65 -1.59
CA ILE A 18 1.19 5.26 -2.02
C ILE A 18 0.50 5.01 -3.36
N LEU A 19 -0.75 5.42 -3.54
CA LEU A 19 -1.44 5.25 -4.84
C LEU A 19 -0.70 5.95 -5.98
N TYR A 20 -0.13 7.14 -5.76
CA TYR A 20 0.71 7.78 -6.77
C TYR A 20 2.01 7.03 -7.03
N ASN A 21 2.66 6.49 -5.99
CA ASN A 21 3.85 5.64 -6.16
C ASN A 21 3.55 4.38 -6.98
N GLU A 22 2.39 3.77 -6.77
CA GLU A 22 1.97 2.55 -7.49
C GLU A 22 1.49 2.83 -8.92
N SER A 23 1.08 4.08 -9.22
CA SER A 23 0.60 4.49 -10.56
C SER A 23 1.68 4.65 -11.64
N TYR A 24 2.85 4.02 -11.48
CA TYR A 24 3.94 4.11 -12.46
C TYR A 24 3.66 3.33 -13.75
N LYS A 25 2.65 2.45 -13.76
CA LYS A 25 2.17 1.70 -14.93
C LYS A 25 0.69 2.05 -15.24
N PRO A 26 0.24 1.92 -16.50
CA PRO A 26 -1.18 2.02 -16.82
C PRO A 26 -1.99 0.96 -16.06
N HIS A 27 -3.08 1.37 -15.42
CA HIS A 27 -4.03 0.50 -14.72
C HIS A 27 -5.25 0.22 -15.60
N ASP A 28 -5.02 -0.41 -16.75
CA ASP A 28 -6.09 -0.90 -17.62
C ASP A 28 -6.47 -2.35 -17.20
N PRO A 29 -7.75 -2.65 -16.91
CA PRO A 29 -8.14 -3.96 -16.39
C PRO A 29 -7.77 -5.15 -17.30
N ASP A 30 -7.93 -5.00 -18.61
CA ASP A 30 -7.68 -6.08 -19.56
C ASP A 30 -6.18 -6.29 -19.78
N LEU A 31 -5.41 -5.20 -19.76
CA LEU A 31 -3.95 -5.24 -19.74
C LEU A 31 -3.44 -5.94 -18.48
N GLU A 32 -3.91 -5.56 -17.29
CA GLU A 32 -3.50 -6.17 -16.02
C GLU A 32 -3.78 -7.68 -16.01
N ARG A 33 -4.98 -8.12 -16.41
CA ARG A 33 -5.32 -9.55 -16.49
C ARG A 33 -4.48 -10.30 -17.52
N SER A 34 -4.14 -9.66 -18.63
CA SER A 34 -3.28 -10.28 -19.65
C SER A 34 -1.86 -10.48 -19.13
N TRP A 35 -1.29 -9.49 -18.43
CA TRP A 35 0.00 -9.61 -17.77
C TRP A 35 0.01 -10.67 -16.66
N ALA A 36 -1.07 -10.79 -15.89
CA ALA A 36 -1.16 -11.80 -14.84
C ALA A 36 -1.15 -13.25 -15.33
N LYS A 37 -1.32 -13.51 -16.64
CA LYS A 37 -1.16 -14.85 -17.22
C LYS A 37 0.31 -15.26 -17.38
N ILE A 38 1.23 -14.29 -17.37
CA ILE A 38 2.66 -14.50 -17.62
C ILE A 38 3.54 -14.09 -16.45
N ASP A 39 3.08 -13.19 -15.58
CA ASP A 39 3.77 -12.81 -14.35
C ASP A 39 3.59 -13.88 -13.26
N SER A 40 4.70 -14.29 -12.64
CA SER A 40 4.70 -15.26 -11.55
C SER A 40 4.21 -14.68 -10.21
N ASP A 41 4.18 -13.35 -10.06
CA ASP A 41 3.69 -12.66 -8.86
C ASP A 41 2.90 -11.38 -9.21
N PRO A 42 1.72 -11.53 -9.83
CA PRO A 42 0.97 -10.39 -10.31
C PRO A 42 0.37 -9.55 -9.19
N ALA A 43 0.20 -8.26 -9.49
CA ALA A 43 -0.39 -7.26 -8.62
C ALA A 43 -1.42 -6.42 -9.38
N PHE A 44 -2.56 -6.15 -8.75
CA PHE A 44 -3.74 -5.59 -9.41
C PHE A 44 -4.25 -4.28 -8.81
N GLY A 45 -4.95 -3.56 -9.68
CA GLY A 45 -5.65 -2.32 -9.38
C GLY A 45 -4.69 -1.15 -9.15
N ILE A 46 -5.29 0.01 -8.92
CA ILE A 46 -4.58 1.29 -8.71
C ILE A 46 -3.68 1.31 -7.46
N ALA A 47 -3.83 0.30 -6.59
CA ALA A 47 -3.00 0.12 -5.41
C ALA A 47 -1.90 -0.95 -5.61
N ASN A 48 -1.81 -1.54 -6.82
CA ASN A 48 -0.84 -2.55 -7.20
C ASN A 48 -0.66 -3.62 -6.11
N MET A 49 -1.78 -4.19 -5.66
CA MET A 49 -1.80 -5.08 -4.51
C MET A 49 -1.63 -6.54 -4.95
N HIS A 50 -0.72 -7.27 -4.32
CA HIS A 50 -0.53 -8.70 -4.54
C HIS A 50 -1.63 -9.56 -3.88
N ARG A 51 -1.94 -10.72 -4.47
CA ARG A 51 -3.00 -11.62 -3.97
C ARG A 51 -2.82 -12.01 -2.49
N PRO A 52 -1.64 -12.46 -2.02
CA PRO A 52 -1.48 -12.84 -0.61
C PRO A 52 -1.78 -11.68 0.35
N ALA A 53 -1.37 -10.45 0.00
CA ALA A 53 -1.67 -9.27 0.80
C ALA A 53 -3.17 -8.98 0.84
N PHE A 54 -3.88 -9.11 -0.28
CA PHE A 54 -5.33 -8.90 -0.35
C PHE A 54 -6.09 -9.96 0.46
N ASP A 55 -5.75 -11.23 0.26
CA ASP A 55 -6.39 -12.35 0.97
C ASP A 55 -6.15 -12.28 2.47
N ASP A 56 -4.96 -11.84 2.90
CA ASP A 56 -4.68 -11.57 4.30
C ASP A 56 -5.53 -10.42 4.85
N THR A 57 -5.60 -9.32 4.11
CA THR A 57 -6.26 -8.09 4.53
C THR A 57 -7.78 -8.25 4.58
N LYS A 58 -8.40 -8.99 3.65
CA LYS A 58 -9.87 -9.08 3.57
C LYS A 58 -10.51 -9.87 4.71
N ARG A 59 -9.75 -10.71 5.43
CA ARG A 59 -10.30 -11.55 6.51
C ARG A 59 -10.99 -10.71 7.59
N GLY A 60 -12.20 -11.10 7.97
CA GLY A 60 -12.97 -10.46 9.04
C GLY A 60 -13.50 -9.06 8.70
N ARG A 61 -13.49 -8.65 7.43
CA ARG A 61 -13.96 -7.32 6.97
C ARG A 61 -15.17 -7.44 6.07
N ALA A 62 -15.83 -6.31 5.83
CA ALA A 62 -17.03 -6.23 4.98
C ALA A 62 -16.81 -6.79 3.57
N PHE A 63 -15.59 -6.65 3.04
CA PHE A 63 -15.20 -7.16 1.72
C PHE A 63 -14.55 -8.56 1.75
N ALA A 64 -14.69 -9.34 2.83
CA ALA A 64 -14.11 -10.68 2.93
C ALA A 64 -14.52 -11.64 1.79
N VAL A 65 -15.74 -11.44 1.28
CA VAL A 65 -16.31 -12.23 0.16
C VAL A 65 -15.80 -11.82 -1.21
N ARG A 66 -15.15 -10.65 -1.32
CA ARG A 66 -14.60 -10.13 -2.58
C ARG A 66 -13.35 -10.92 -2.98
N LYS A 67 -13.08 -10.92 -4.28
CA LYS A 67 -11.97 -11.59 -4.93
C LYS A 67 -10.90 -10.58 -5.31
N TRP A 68 -9.65 -11.03 -5.31
CA TRP A 68 -8.50 -10.21 -5.68
C TRP A 68 -8.58 -9.78 -7.16
N GLU A 69 -9.17 -10.60 -8.01
CA GLU A 69 -9.37 -10.34 -9.44
C GLU A 69 -10.35 -9.20 -9.74
N GLU A 70 -11.08 -8.70 -8.73
CA GLU A 70 -11.99 -7.55 -8.86
C GLU A 70 -11.27 -6.20 -8.71
N LEU A 71 -10.03 -6.20 -8.21
CA LEU A 71 -9.25 -4.99 -7.97
C LEU A 71 -9.02 -4.11 -9.20
N PRO A 72 -8.83 -4.65 -10.42
CA PRO A 72 -8.68 -3.81 -11.61
C PRO A 72 -9.96 -3.05 -11.97
N ASP A 73 -11.15 -3.64 -11.74
CA ASP A 73 -12.44 -3.05 -12.11
C ASP A 73 -13.09 -2.21 -11.00
N ASP A 74 -12.67 -2.42 -9.76
CA ASP A 74 -13.23 -1.76 -8.59
C ASP A 74 -12.15 -0.93 -7.85
N PRO A 75 -11.88 0.31 -8.29
CA PRO A 75 -10.93 1.20 -7.63
C PRO A 75 -11.27 1.47 -6.17
N GLU A 76 -12.54 1.46 -5.79
CA GLU A 76 -12.94 1.68 -4.40
C GLU A 76 -12.58 0.46 -3.53
N LEU A 77 -12.73 -0.76 -4.03
CA LEU A 77 -12.21 -1.97 -3.37
C LEU A 77 -10.69 -1.92 -3.25
N ALA A 78 -9.97 -1.50 -4.29
CA ALA A 78 -8.52 -1.36 -4.24
C ALA A 78 -8.07 -0.35 -3.18
N ILE A 79 -8.75 0.79 -3.08
CA ILE A 79 -8.46 1.81 -2.05
C ILE A 79 -8.83 1.30 -0.65
N GLU A 80 -9.96 0.62 -0.48
CA GLU A 80 -10.38 0.05 0.80
C GLU A 80 -9.39 -1.03 1.27
N ALA A 81 -8.99 -1.95 0.39
CA ALA A 81 -8.02 -2.98 0.69
C ALA A 81 -6.65 -2.39 1.05
N ALA A 82 -6.14 -1.42 0.29
CA ALA A 82 -4.88 -0.75 0.60
C ALA A 82 -4.92 -0.03 1.96
N ALA A 83 -6.02 0.66 2.28
CA ALA A 83 -6.20 1.33 3.57
C ALA A 83 -6.16 0.32 4.73
N TRP A 84 -6.87 -0.81 4.61
CA TRP A 84 -6.85 -1.84 5.64
C TRP A 84 -5.52 -2.60 5.72
N HIS A 85 -4.80 -2.73 4.61
CA HIS A 85 -3.48 -3.32 4.63
C HIS A 85 -2.50 -2.47 5.45
N LEU A 86 -2.52 -1.15 5.24
CA LEU A 86 -1.74 -0.19 6.04
C LEU A 86 -2.13 -0.23 7.52
N HIS A 87 -3.41 -0.44 7.83
CA HIS A 87 -3.88 -0.65 9.20
C HIS A 87 -3.23 -1.87 9.86
N ASP A 88 -3.21 -3.00 9.15
CA ASP A 88 -2.63 -4.23 9.66
C ASP A 88 -1.10 -4.13 9.79
N LEU A 89 -0.45 -3.42 8.88
CA LEU A 89 0.97 -3.06 9.01
C LEU A 89 1.22 -2.19 10.24
N ALA A 90 0.39 -1.18 10.49
CA ALA A 90 0.53 -0.30 11.66
C ALA A 90 0.45 -1.06 12.98
N LYS A 91 -0.41 -2.08 13.08
CA LYS A 91 -0.50 -2.97 14.24
C LYS A 91 0.75 -3.82 14.47
N ARG A 92 1.55 -4.06 13.42
CA ARG A 92 2.77 -4.87 13.47
C ARG A 92 4.03 -4.06 13.79
N LEU A 93 3.93 -2.73 13.88
CA LEU A 93 5.06 -1.89 14.28
C LEU A 93 5.42 -2.14 15.74
N PRO A 94 6.72 -2.19 16.09
CA PRO A 94 7.14 -2.31 17.48
C PRO A 94 6.77 -1.04 18.26
N SER A 95 6.45 -1.20 19.55
CA SER A 95 6.12 -0.09 20.45
C SER A 95 7.31 0.85 20.68
N SER A 96 8.52 0.30 20.77
CA SER A 96 9.78 1.05 20.80
C SER A 96 10.45 0.99 19.42
N ARG A 97 10.75 2.17 18.86
CA ARG A 97 11.38 2.34 17.55
C ARG A 97 12.74 3.02 17.73
N LYS A 98 13.74 2.53 16.99
CA LYS A 98 15.08 3.15 16.91
C LYS A 98 15.31 3.88 15.58
N SER A 99 14.40 3.70 14.63
CA SER A 99 14.45 4.34 13.32
C SER A 99 14.27 5.86 13.42
N ARG A 100 14.91 6.58 12.51
CA ARG A 100 14.62 8.01 12.25
C ARG A 100 13.42 8.20 11.31
N LEU A 101 12.97 7.13 10.67
CA LEU A 101 11.81 7.15 9.79
C LEU A 101 10.53 7.38 10.61
N SER A 102 9.68 8.23 10.08
CA SER A 102 8.33 8.48 10.58
C SER A 102 7.47 7.20 10.51
N LYS A 103 6.32 7.24 11.18
CA LYS A 103 5.35 6.14 11.09
C LYS A 103 4.89 5.94 9.65
N ASP A 104 4.64 7.03 8.92
CA ASP A 104 4.11 6.98 7.56
C ASP A 104 5.14 6.43 6.57
N GLU A 105 6.42 6.81 6.69
CA GLU A 105 7.50 6.22 5.90
C GLU A 105 7.68 4.71 6.19
N LEU A 106 7.58 4.29 7.46
CA LEU A 106 7.64 2.87 7.81
C LEU A 106 6.48 2.09 7.22
N LEU A 107 5.27 2.65 7.22
CA LEU A 107 4.10 2.04 6.60
C LEU A 107 4.24 1.94 5.09
N ALA A 108 4.75 2.99 4.43
CA ALA A 108 5.05 2.98 3.00
C ALA A 108 6.08 1.88 2.64
N LEU A 109 7.15 1.76 3.42
CA LEU A 109 8.11 0.67 3.26
C LEU A 109 7.51 -0.71 3.56
N GLY A 110 6.55 -0.79 4.49
CA GLY A 110 5.82 -2.03 4.76
C GLY A 110 4.90 -2.44 3.62
N TYR A 111 4.32 -1.45 2.93
CA TYR A 111 3.52 -1.68 1.73
C TYR A 111 4.39 -2.17 0.57
N ASN A 112 5.52 -1.51 0.32
CA ASN A 112 6.42 -1.83 -0.79
C ASN A 112 7.26 -3.11 -0.57
N ALA A 113 7.81 -3.29 0.62
CA ALA A 113 8.79 -4.33 0.91
C ALA A 113 8.29 -5.38 1.92
N GLY A 114 7.01 -5.31 2.30
CA GLY A 114 6.38 -6.22 3.25
C GLY A 114 6.66 -5.91 4.72
N GLY A 115 5.73 -6.35 5.58
CA GLY A 115 5.77 -6.04 7.01
C GLY A 115 6.95 -6.65 7.80
N GLY A 116 7.71 -7.59 7.22
CA GLY A 116 8.96 -8.09 7.81
C GLY A 116 10.07 -7.05 7.75
N ASN A 117 10.30 -6.49 6.56
CA ASN A 117 11.28 -5.43 6.32
C ASN A 117 10.93 -4.15 7.06
N MET A 118 9.64 -3.75 7.06
CA MET A 118 9.17 -2.63 7.89
C MET A 118 9.61 -2.74 9.35
N ARG A 119 9.48 -3.93 9.97
CA ARG A 119 9.91 -4.11 11.37
C ARG A 119 11.43 -4.04 11.52
N ALA A 120 12.20 -4.51 10.54
CA ALA A 120 13.65 -4.35 10.54
C ALA A 120 14.03 -2.85 10.46
N PHE A 121 13.42 -2.10 9.55
CA PHE A 121 13.61 -0.65 9.43
C PHE A 121 13.20 0.10 10.70
N ALA A 122 12.08 -0.28 11.32
CA ALA A 122 11.62 0.29 12.59
C ALA A 122 12.62 0.08 13.74
N ARG A 123 13.41 -1.00 13.69
CA ARG A 123 14.49 -1.31 14.64
C ARG A 123 15.84 -0.67 14.30
N GLY A 124 15.92 0.10 13.21
CA GLY A 124 17.10 0.87 12.82
C GLY A 124 17.93 0.27 11.68
N THR A 125 17.46 -0.79 11.02
CA THR A 125 18.07 -1.21 9.75
C THR A 125 17.90 -0.10 8.72
N ASN A 126 18.97 0.25 7.99
CA ASN A 126 18.88 1.26 6.95
C ASN A 126 18.17 0.68 5.70
N PRO A 127 17.30 1.46 5.04
CA PRO A 127 16.77 1.10 3.73
C PRO A 127 17.90 0.88 2.72
N GLY A 128 17.81 -0.19 1.93
CA GLY A 128 18.65 -0.36 0.73
C GLY A 128 18.22 0.59 -0.39
N ARG A 129 18.96 0.61 -1.51
CA ARG A 129 18.71 1.54 -2.64
C ARG A 129 17.27 1.52 -3.16
N GLN A 130 16.67 0.33 -3.31
CA GLN A 130 15.30 0.20 -3.82
C GLN A 130 14.27 0.78 -2.84
N ALA A 131 14.38 0.44 -1.55
CA ALA A 131 13.52 0.96 -0.50
C ALA A 131 13.67 2.48 -0.34
N GLN A 132 14.90 3.00 -0.46
CA GLN A 132 15.15 4.45 -0.44
C GLN A 132 14.50 5.14 -1.65
N SER A 133 14.66 4.61 -2.86
CA SER A 133 14.01 5.17 -4.05
C SER A 133 12.49 5.21 -3.94
N TYR A 134 11.88 4.23 -3.25
CA TYR A 134 10.45 4.25 -2.97
C TYR A 134 10.06 5.39 -2.02
N LEU A 135 10.85 5.64 -0.96
CA LEU A 135 10.64 6.78 -0.07
C LEU A 135 10.84 8.13 -0.78
N ASP A 136 11.84 8.23 -1.64
CA ASP A 136 12.11 9.46 -2.38
C ASP A 136 10.89 9.82 -3.25
N ARG A 137 10.32 8.84 -3.98
CA ARG A 137 9.07 9.03 -4.73
C ARG A 137 7.87 9.35 -3.85
N LEU A 138 7.79 8.73 -2.66
CA LEU A 138 6.72 9.03 -1.70
C LEU A 138 6.77 10.50 -1.28
N HIS A 139 7.98 11.03 -1.02
CA HIS A 139 8.21 12.43 -0.67
C HIS A 139 7.91 13.37 -1.83
N GLU A 140 8.34 13.04 -3.05
CA GLU A 140 7.98 13.78 -4.27
C GLU A 140 6.46 13.88 -4.47
N ASN A 141 5.74 12.81 -4.16
CA ASN A 141 4.28 12.75 -4.27
C ASN A 141 3.54 13.36 -3.06
N TRP A 142 4.22 13.76 -1.99
CA TRP A 142 3.57 14.11 -0.72
C TRP A 142 2.65 15.34 -0.84
N ASP A 143 3.15 16.45 -1.39
CA ASP A 143 2.37 17.68 -1.53
C ASP A 143 1.24 17.54 -2.57
N LYS A 144 1.52 16.81 -3.66
CA LYS A 144 0.51 16.46 -4.66
C LYS A 144 -0.62 15.64 -4.02
N SER A 145 -0.28 14.71 -3.15
CA SER A 145 -1.22 13.89 -2.39
C SER A 145 -2.09 14.73 -1.46
N ALA A 146 -1.50 15.69 -0.74
CA ALA A 146 -2.27 16.61 0.10
C ALA A 146 -3.30 17.40 -0.72
N LYS A 147 -2.91 17.91 -1.90
CA LYS A 147 -3.81 18.67 -2.77
C LYS A 147 -4.96 17.82 -3.31
N ALA A 148 -4.69 16.57 -3.68
CA ALA A 148 -5.69 15.66 -4.25
C ALA A 148 -6.77 15.20 -3.25
N ILE A 149 -6.54 15.36 -1.94
CA ILE A 149 -7.46 14.90 -0.89
C ILE A 149 -8.15 16.06 -0.13
N ARG A 150 -7.95 17.29 -0.60
CA ARG A 150 -8.63 18.47 -0.05
C ARG A 150 -10.11 18.46 -0.39
#